data_AF-A0A6M7UUV6-F1
#
_entry.id   AF-A0A6M7UUV6-F1
#
_cell.length_a   1.000
_cell.length_b   1.000
_cell.length_c   1.000
_cell.angle_alpha   90.00
_cell.angle_beta   90.00
_cell.angle_gamma   90.00
#
_symmetry.space_group_name_H-M   'P 1'
#
loop_
_entity.id
_entity.type
_entity.pdbx_description
1 polymer ?
#
loop_
_entity_poly.entity_id
_entity_poly.type
_entity_poly.pdbx_seq_one_letter_code
_entity_poly.pdbx_strand_id
1 'polypeptide(L)'
;MGNGWNLTLRFLLELAALLGLGMAGWTFSSGWERWVLGLALPLIAAVLWGSFAVLDDPSRSGRAPVPVPGAVRLALELVILFGGAAGFYAAGYATTGVVVALLIAISYAFSLDRLGWLLRQ
;
A
#
# COMPACT_ATOMS: atom_id res chain seq x y z
N MET A 1 -1.31 -7.66 -18.98
CA MET A 1 -0.62 -6.36 -18.91
C MET A 1 -1.67 -5.32 -18.56
N GLY A 2 -1.55 -4.65 -17.41
CA GLY A 2 -2.62 -3.80 -16.88
C GLY A 2 -2.89 -2.59 -17.76
N ASN A 3 -4.16 -2.23 -17.93
CA ASN A 3 -4.58 -0.98 -18.56
C ASN A 3 -3.82 0.21 -17.95
N GLY A 4 -3.18 1.06 -18.76
CA GLY A 4 -2.26 2.11 -18.28
C GLY A 4 -2.88 3.06 -17.25
N TRP A 5 -4.18 3.34 -17.34
CA TRP A 5 -4.90 4.15 -16.35
C TRP A 5 -4.91 3.50 -14.96
N ASN A 6 -4.99 2.17 -14.87
CA ASN A 6 -5.05 1.44 -13.61
C ASN A 6 -3.67 1.43 -12.93
N LEU A 7 -2.59 1.44 -13.70
CA LEU A 7 -1.24 1.60 -13.16
C LEU A 7 -1.06 3.00 -12.55
N THR A 8 -1.51 4.05 -13.25
CA THR A 8 -1.50 5.41 -12.72
C THR A 8 -2.35 5.50 -11.45
N LEU A 9 -3.54 4.91 -11.43
CA LEU A 9 -4.39 4.87 -10.24
C LEU A 9 -3.68 4.16 -9.08
N ARG A 10 -3.09 2.97 -9.32
CA ARG A 10 -2.32 2.25 -8.29
C ARG A 10 -1.21 3.12 -7.72
N PHE A 11 -0.43 3.77 -8.57
CA PHE A 11 0.65 4.65 -8.13
C PHE A 11 0.15 5.79 -7.23
N LEU A 12 -0.96 6.45 -7.62
CA LEU A 12 -1.57 7.49 -6.80
C LEU A 12 -2.08 6.96 -5.46
N LEU A 13 -2.65 5.74 -5.45
CA LEU A 13 -3.11 5.08 -4.23
C LEU A 13 -1.95 4.65 -3.31
N GLU A 14 -0.82 4.24 -3.87
CA GLU A 14 0.40 3.96 -3.11
C GLU A 14 0.92 5.22 -2.40
N LEU A 15 0.96 6.35 -3.11
CA LEU A 15 1.31 7.64 -2.51
C LEU A 15 0.32 8.06 -1.42
N ALA A 16 -0.98 7.95 -1.70
CA ALA A 16 -2.03 8.24 -0.73
C ALA A 16 -1.90 7.35 0.51
N ALA A 17 -1.59 6.06 0.34
CA ALA A 17 -1.42 5.14 1.45
C ALA A 17 -0.24 5.53 2.36
N LEU A 18 0.91 5.89 1.78
CA LEU A 18 2.06 6.37 2.55
C LEU A 18 1.74 7.66 3.33
N LEU A 19 1.03 8.60 2.69
CA LEU A 19 0.55 9.81 3.37
C LEU A 19 -0.40 9.47 4.52
N GLY A 20 -1.35 8.57 4.29
CA GLY A 20 -2.30 8.12 5.30
C GLY A 20 -1.62 7.46 6.50
N LEU A 21 -0.60 6.63 6.27
CA LEU A 21 0.22 6.04 7.34
C LEU A 21 1.00 7.09 8.12
N GLY A 22 1.56 8.09 7.43
CA GLY A 22 2.22 9.23 8.10
C GLY A 22 1.24 10.04 8.97
N MET A 23 0.03 10.28 8.45
CA MET A 23 -1.04 10.94 9.20
C MET A 23 -1.46 10.12 10.43
N ALA A 24 -1.57 8.79 10.30
CA ALA A 24 -1.86 7.92 11.44
C ALA A 24 -0.80 8.07 12.54
N GLY A 25 0.48 8.02 12.18
CA GLY A 25 1.59 8.19 13.12
C GLY A 25 1.59 9.57 13.78
N TRP A 26 1.21 10.60 13.03
CA TRP A 26 1.05 11.96 13.55
C TRP A 26 -0.11 12.07 14.55
N THR A 27 -1.22 11.39 14.29
CA THR A 27 -2.42 11.45 15.14
C THR A 27 -2.28 10.62 16.42
N PHE A 28 -1.49 9.55 16.42
CA PHE A 28 -1.33 8.68 17.60
C PHE A 28 -0.53 9.27 18.76
N SER A 29 0.15 10.40 18.58
CA SER A 29 0.94 11.02 19.65
C SER A 29 0.82 12.55 19.62
N SER A 30 0.85 13.16 20.80
CA SER A 30 0.71 14.61 20.98
C SER A 30 2.04 15.34 21.18
N GLY A 31 3.12 14.59 21.45
CA GLY A 31 4.46 15.11 21.73
C GLY A 31 5.41 15.13 20.54
N TRP A 32 6.72 15.17 20.80
CA TRP A 32 7.77 15.10 19.77
C TRP A 32 7.76 13.78 19.00
N GLU A 33 7.27 12.71 19.63
CA GLU A 33 7.12 11.36 19.07
C GLU A 33 6.32 11.34 17.76
N ARG A 34 5.42 12.31 17.54
CA ARG A 34 4.63 12.42 16.30
C ARG A 34 5.48 12.58 15.05
N TRP A 35 6.62 13.27 15.18
CA TRP A 35 7.56 13.45 14.08
C TRP A 35 8.26 12.13 13.76
N VAL A 36 8.60 11.37 14.79
CA VAL A 36 9.21 10.04 14.64
C VAL A 36 8.21 9.09 14.03
N LEU A 37 7.00 8.95 14.60
CA LEU A 37 5.97 8.02 14.13
C LEU A 37 5.45 8.38 12.73
N GLY A 38 5.21 9.66 12.48
CA GLY A 38 4.74 10.15 11.19
C GLY A 38 5.72 9.89 10.05
N LEU A 39 7.01 9.76 10.34
CA LEU A 39 8.03 9.39 9.36
C LEU A 39 8.34 7.88 9.38
N ALA A 40 8.43 7.27 10.56
CA ALA A 40 8.79 5.87 10.72
C ALA A 40 7.75 4.93 10.09
N LEU A 41 6.45 5.19 10.26
CA LEU A 41 5.40 4.35 9.68
C LEU A 41 5.48 4.27 8.14
N PRO A 42 5.49 5.39 7.38
CA PRO A 42 5.61 5.31 5.93
C PRO A 42 6.97 4.75 5.48
N LEU A 43 8.06 5.01 6.21
CA LEU A 43 9.37 4.43 5.88
C LEU A 43 9.40 2.91 6.07
N ILE A 44 8.86 2.40 7.19
CA ILE A 44 8.73 0.96 7.43
C ILE A 44 7.88 0.34 6.32
N ALA A 45 6.73 0.94 5.99
CA ALA A 45 5.89 0.46 4.91
C ALA A 45 6.63 0.43 3.55
N ALA A 46 7.40 1.48 3.22
CA ALA A 46 8.18 1.53 1.98
C ALA A 46 9.29 0.46 1.94
N VAL A 47 9.97 0.22 3.07
CA VAL A 47 10.98 -0.85 3.18
C VAL A 47 10.31 -2.22 3.03
N LEU A 48 9.23 -2.49 3.75
CA LEU A 48 8.48 -3.75 3.63
C LEU A 48 8.00 -3.98 2.19
N TRP A 49 7.45 -2.94 1.56
CA TRP A 49 6.96 -2.98 0.18
C TRP A 49 8.08 -3.14 -0.85
N GLY A 50 9.28 -2.62 -0.58
CA GLY A 50 10.45 -2.73 -1.45
C GLY A 50 11.20 -4.05 -1.31
N SER A 51 11.35 -4.55 -0.08
CA SER A 51 12.13 -5.74 0.25
C SER A 51 11.40 -7.04 -0.03
N PHE A 52 10.11 -7.13 0.36
CA PHE A 52 9.32 -8.34 0.18
C PHE A 52 8.63 -8.33 -1.19
N ALA A 53 9.19 -9.07 -2.15
CA ALA A 53 8.65 -9.13 -3.50
C ALA A 53 8.55 -10.58 -3.98
N VAL A 54 7.66 -10.79 -4.94
CA VAL A 54 7.58 -12.07 -5.65
C VAL A 54 8.71 -12.10 -6.67
N LEU A 55 9.40 -13.23 -6.77
CA LEU A 55 10.49 -13.39 -7.73
C LEU A 55 9.92 -13.31 -9.16
N ASP A 56 10.62 -12.60 -10.05
CA ASP A 56 10.21 -12.37 -11.43
C ASP A 56 8.84 -11.67 -11.60
N ASP A 57 8.40 -10.86 -10.62
CA ASP A 57 7.19 -10.06 -10.77
C ASP A 57 7.32 -9.11 -11.99
N PRO A 58 6.50 -9.30 -13.05
CA PRO A 58 6.57 -8.50 -14.28
C PRO A 58 6.14 -7.04 -14.07
N SER A 59 5.55 -6.70 -12.92
CA SER A 59 5.25 -5.32 -12.53
C SER A 59 6.44 -4.58 -11.88
N ARG A 60 7.59 -5.25 -11.74
CA ARG A 60 8.82 -4.71 -11.12
C ARG A 60 10.07 -5.10 -11.91
N SER A 61 11.25 -4.72 -11.41
CA SER A 61 12.56 -5.02 -12.01
C SER A 61 12.95 -6.51 -11.98
N GLY A 62 12.03 -7.42 -11.65
CA GLY A 62 12.27 -8.86 -11.50
C GLY A 62 13.13 -9.26 -10.29
N ARG A 63 13.71 -8.30 -9.56
CA ARG A 63 14.55 -8.54 -8.39
C ARG A 63 13.72 -8.49 -7.11
N ALA A 64 13.78 -9.57 -6.32
CA ALA A 64 13.21 -9.63 -4.98
C ALA A 64 14.34 -9.78 -3.96
N PRO A 65 14.67 -8.72 -3.17
CA PRO A 65 15.66 -8.84 -2.09
C PRO A 65 15.30 -9.94 -1.10
N VAL A 66 14.01 -10.05 -0.77
CA VAL A 66 13.44 -11.16 0.00
C VAL A 66 12.27 -11.75 -0.79
N PRO A 67 12.47 -12.91 -1.45
CA PRO A 67 11.40 -13.58 -2.19
C PRO A 67 10.34 -14.10 -1.22
N VAL A 68 9.07 -13.77 -1.49
CA VAL A 68 7.92 -14.25 -0.71
C VAL A 68 6.83 -14.80 -1.62
N PRO A 69 5.98 -15.74 -1.13
CA PRO A 69 4.83 -16.22 -1.86
C PRO A 69 3.89 -15.08 -2.27
N GLY A 70 3.22 -15.19 -3.40
CA GLY A 70 2.39 -14.09 -3.89
C GLY A 70 1.18 -13.79 -3.01
N ALA A 71 0.70 -14.76 -2.23
CA ALA A 71 -0.30 -14.53 -1.17
C ALA A 71 0.23 -13.62 -0.05
N VAL A 72 1.48 -13.80 0.38
CA VAL A 72 2.12 -12.95 1.41
C VAL A 72 2.33 -11.54 0.86
N ARG A 73 2.80 -11.45 -0.39
CA ARG A 73 2.92 -10.18 -1.10
C ARG A 73 1.57 -9.46 -1.17
N LEU A 74 0.50 -10.17 -1.53
CA LEU A 74 -0.83 -9.61 -1.62
C LEU A 74 -1.33 -9.10 -0.26
N ALA A 75 -1.16 -9.89 0.79
CA ALA A 75 -1.53 -9.48 2.15
C ALA A 75 -0.78 -8.20 2.57
N LEU A 76 0.53 -8.12 2.29
CA LEU A 76 1.34 -6.93 2.55
C LEU A 76 0.86 -5.72 1.74
N GLU A 77 0.53 -5.90 0.46
CA GLU A 77 -0.02 -4.82 -0.38
C GLU A 77 -1.34 -4.29 0.20
N LEU A 78 -2.25 -5.17 0.60
CA LEU A 78 -3.54 -4.81 1.19
C LEU A 78 -3.37 -4.11 2.54
N VAL A 79 -2.50 -4.64 3.41
CA VAL A 79 -2.25 -4.04 4.74
C VAL A 79 -1.72 -2.62 4.61
N ILE A 80 -0.80 -2.36 3.69
CA ILE A 80 -0.23 -1.02 3.51
C ILE A 80 -1.25 -0.07 2.89
N LEU A 81 -1.95 -0.48 1.83
CA LEU A 81 -2.93 0.37 1.15
C LEU A 81 -4.14 0.70 2.05
N PHE A 82 -4.78 -0.32 2.63
CA PHE A 82 -5.90 -0.11 3.52
C PHE A 82 -5.47 0.47 4.88
N GLY A 83 -4.24 0.20 5.34
CA GLY A 83 -3.66 0.85 6.50
C GLY A 83 -3.54 2.36 6.32
N GLY A 84 -3.13 2.82 5.13
CA GLY A 84 -3.13 4.24 4.80
C GLY A 84 -4.54 4.85 4.74
N ALA A 85 -5.51 4.15 4.14
CA ALA A 85 -6.91 4.57 4.14
C ALA A 85 -7.49 4.70 5.58
N ALA A 86 -7.19 3.72 6.43
CA ALA A 86 -7.54 3.74 7.85
C ALA A 86 -6.82 4.88 8.59
N GLY A 87 -5.59 5.22 8.20
CA GLY A 87 -4.86 6.36 8.72
C GLY A 87 -5.54 7.69 8.46
N PHE A 88 -6.05 7.92 7.24
CA PHE A 88 -6.88 9.10 6.96
C PHE A 88 -8.14 9.13 7.81
N TYR A 89 -8.81 7.99 7.97
CA TYR A 89 -10.00 7.88 8.80
C TYR A 89 -9.70 8.20 10.27
N ALA A 90 -8.63 7.63 10.84
CA ALA A 90 -8.17 7.88 12.20
C ALA A 90 -7.77 9.34 12.44
N ALA A 91 -7.21 10.00 11.42
CA ALA A 91 -6.87 11.42 11.44
C ALA A 91 -8.09 12.36 11.28
N GLY A 92 -9.31 11.83 11.20
CA GLY A 92 -10.56 12.61 11.08
C GLY A 92 -10.99 12.90 9.64
N TYR A 93 -10.23 12.46 8.63
CA TYR A 93 -10.57 12.61 7.21
C TYR A 93 -11.37 11.41 6.72
N ALA A 94 -12.53 11.15 7.33
CA ALA A 94 -13.35 9.97 7.07
C ALA A 94 -13.73 9.81 5.60
N THR A 95 -14.20 10.88 4.95
CA THR A 95 -14.56 10.85 3.52
C THR A 95 -13.36 10.47 2.65
N THR A 96 -12.19 11.03 2.92
CA THR A 96 -10.95 10.71 2.19
C THR A 96 -10.56 9.25 2.39
N GLY A 97 -10.59 8.75 3.62
CA GLY A 97 -10.29 7.35 3.93
C GLY A 97 -11.23 6.38 3.19
N VAL A 98 -12.54 6.65 3.18
CA VAL A 98 -13.53 5.84 2.46
C VAL A 98 -13.31 5.89 0.95
N VAL A 99 -13.08 7.08 0.38
CA VAL A 99 -12.82 7.21 -1.06
C VAL A 99 -11.56 6.46 -1.48
N VAL A 100 -10.47 6.58 -0.71
CA VAL A 100 -9.22 5.84 -0.97
C VAL A 100 -9.46 4.33 -0.88
N ALA A 101 -10.17 3.84 0.15
CA ALA A 101 -10.50 2.42 0.29
C ALA A 101 -11.33 1.88 -0.90
N LEU A 102 -12.32 2.65 -1.38
CA LEU A 102 -13.12 2.28 -2.55
C LEU A 102 -12.28 2.25 -3.82
N LEU A 103 -11.41 3.24 -4.03
CA LEU A 103 -10.52 3.27 -5.19
C LEU A 103 -9.51 2.12 -5.18
N ILE A 104 -9.02 1.70 -4.01
CA ILE A 104 -8.21 0.48 -3.86
C ILE A 104 -9.00 -0.74 -4.34
N ALA A 105 -10.23 -0.93 -3.85
CA ALA A 105 -11.08 -2.04 -4.26
C ALA A 105 -11.33 -2.06 -5.78
N ILE A 106 -11.63 -0.90 -6.37
CA ILE A 106 -11.80 -0.74 -7.82
C ILE A 106 -10.52 -1.14 -8.56
N SER A 107 -9.37 -0.59 -8.16
CA SER A 107 -8.09 -0.88 -8.81
C SER A 107 -7.76 -2.39 -8.77
N TYR A 108 -8.09 -3.07 -7.67
CA TYR A 108 -7.91 -4.50 -7.52
C TYR A 108 -8.87 -5.32 -8.37
N ALA A 109 -10.12 -4.88 -8.51
CA ALA A 109 -11.10 -5.50 -9.42
C ALA A 109 -10.64 -5.43 -10.88
N PHE A 110 -9.95 -4.36 -11.28
CA PHE A 110 -9.32 -4.25 -12.60
C PHE A 110 -7.97 -4.98 -12.71
N SER A 111 -7.49 -5.59 -11.63
CA SER A 111 -6.22 -6.31 -11.55
C SER A 111 -6.40 -7.81 -11.23
N LEU A 112 -7.59 -8.37 -11.44
CA LEU A 112 -7.91 -9.77 -11.11
C LEU A 112 -6.95 -10.77 -11.77
N ASP A 113 -6.50 -10.51 -13.00
CA ASP A 113 -5.51 -11.36 -13.67
C ASP A 113 -4.17 -11.40 -12.91
N ARG A 114 -3.72 -10.25 -12.38
CA ARG A 114 -2.49 -10.18 -11.55
C ARG A 114 -2.71 -10.87 -10.22
N LEU A 115 -3.87 -10.71 -9.60
CA LEU A 115 -4.20 -11.37 -8.34
C LEU A 115 -4.21 -12.89 -8.50
N GLY A 116 -4.83 -13.39 -9.56
CA GLY A 116 -4.81 -14.83 -9.89
C GLY A 116 -3.40 -15.35 -10.15
N TRP A 117 -2.54 -14.56 -10.80
CA TRP A 117 -1.12 -14.92 -10.98
C TRP A 117 -0.36 -14.95 -9.65
N LEU A 118 -0.52 -13.93 -8.80
CA LEU A 118 0.13 -13.86 -7.48
C LEU A 118 -0.27 -15.05 -6.60
N LEU A 119 -1.54 -15.45 -6.60
CA LEU A 119 -1.99 -16.59 -5.79
C LEU A 119 -1.48 -17.95 -6.29
N ARG A 120 -0.93 -18.01 -7.50
CA ARG A 120 -0.33 -19.22 -8.09
C ARG A 120 1.19 -19.30 -7.92
N GLN A 121 1.82 -18.25 -7.37
CA GLN A 121 3.25 -18.14 -7.05
C GLN A 121 3.49 -18.41 -5.57
#